data_AF-A0A6N8HGH3-F1
#
_entry.id   AF-A0A6N8HGH3-F1
#
_cell.length_a   1.000
_cell.length_b   1.000
_cell.length_c   1.000
_cell.angle_alpha   90.00
_cell.angle_beta   90.00
_cell.angle_gamma   90.00
#
_symmetry.space_group_name_H-M   'P 1'
#
loop_
_entity.id
_entity.type
_entity.pdbx_description
1 polymer ?
#
loop_
_entity_poly.entity_id
_entity_poly.type
_entity_poly.pdbx_seq_one_letter_code
_entity_poly.pdbx_strand_id
1 'polypeptide(L)'
;MFIVQRYAHIYYIPFFPTEKKAFSECSGCNHFLHEIQFSEKYKNGLKEIKSQIKTPLWMYTGLGIIALIIIAVFISGKQNDSENAELLLSPQKGDIYEIKLPDNQYTIYKVDKVEGNTVYFFENEYMTDRLNGVEELSQKPFTTESYPVMKTDLKVMLENGEIIDIERPE
;
A
#
# COMPACT_ATOMS: atom_id res chain seq x y z
N MET A 1 -23.14 14.69 35.98
CA MET A 1 -23.29 13.53 35.07
C MET A 1 -22.33 13.72 33.92
N PHE A 2 -21.54 12.69 33.61
CA PHE A 2 -20.51 12.74 32.58
C PHE A 2 -20.79 11.66 31.54
N ILE A 3 -20.61 11.98 30.26
CA ILE A 3 -20.73 11.02 29.16
C ILE A 3 -19.37 10.94 28.48
N VAL A 4 -18.82 9.73 28.41
CA VAL A 4 -17.51 9.44 27.83
C VAL A 4 -17.72 8.53 26.62
N GLN A 5 -17.15 8.92 25.48
CA GLN A 5 -17.14 8.11 24.27
C GLN A 5 -15.88 7.24 24.26
N ARG A 6 -16.06 5.92 24.20
CA ARG A 6 -14.97 4.98 23.96
C ARG A 6 -14.66 4.90 22.47
N TYR A 7 -13.42 4.56 22.16
CA TYR A 7 -12.94 4.35 20.80
C TYR A 7 -12.02 3.14 20.76
N ALA A 8 -12.01 2.45 19.62
CA ALA A 8 -11.01 1.44 19.32
C ALA A 8 -9.74 2.14 18.87
N HIS A 9 -8.58 1.69 19.37
CA HIS A 9 -7.28 2.24 18.99
C HIS A 9 -6.28 1.14 18.70
N ILE A 10 -5.31 1.45 17.86
CA ILE A 10 -4.10 0.66 17.64
C ILE A 10 -2.93 1.58 17.97
N TYR A 11 -2.04 1.16 18.87
CA TYR A 11 -0.92 1.98 19.34
C TYR A 11 -1.31 3.43 19.70
N TYR A 12 -2.37 3.59 20.51
CA TYR A 12 -2.92 4.89 20.93
C TYR A 12 -3.55 5.77 19.83
N ILE A 13 -3.57 5.33 18.56
CA ILE A 13 -4.24 6.03 17.48
C ILE A 13 -5.71 5.58 17.43
N PRO A 14 -6.70 6.49 17.55
CA PRO A 14 -8.11 6.12 17.46
C PRO A 14 -8.53 5.83 16.02
N PHE A 15 -9.25 4.72 15.82
CA PHE A 15 -9.71 4.25 14.51
C PHE A 15 -11.20 4.49 14.28
N PHE A 16 -12.02 4.15 15.28
CA PHE A 16 -13.46 4.41 15.24
C PHE A 16 -14.05 4.49 16.66
N PRO A 17 -15.11 5.28 16.85
CA PRO A 17 -15.86 5.30 18.11
C PRO A 17 -16.60 3.98 18.31
N THR A 18 -16.68 3.52 19.56
CA THR A 18 -17.44 2.33 19.94
C THR A 18 -18.69 2.72 20.72
N GLU A 19 -18.71 2.52 22.03
CA GLU A 19 -19.85 2.79 22.90
C GLU A 19 -19.70 4.12 23.66
N LYS A 20 -20.82 4.81 23.89
CA LYS A 20 -20.91 5.92 24.84
C LYS A 20 -21.27 5.37 26.21
N LYS A 21 -20.51 5.72 27.25
CA LYS A 21 -20.81 5.39 28.65
C LYS A 21 -21.21 6.61 29.42
N ALA A 22 -22.26 6.50 30.22
CA ALA A 22 -22.63 7.55 31.16
C ALA A 22 -22.27 7.18 32.60
N PHE A 23 -21.89 8.21 33.36
CA PHE A 23 -21.59 8.14 34.78
C PHE A 23 -22.33 9.26 35.50
N SER A 24 -22.96 8.94 36.63
CA SER A 24 -23.49 9.95 37.54
C SER A 24 -22.71 9.92 38.85
N GLU A 25 -22.48 11.11 39.39
CA GLU A 25 -21.81 11.30 40.68
C GLU A 25 -22.84 11.90 41.62
N CYS A 26 -22.98 11.32 42.81
CA CYS A 26 -23.81 11.90 43.85
C CYS A 26 -23.05 13.04 44.55
N SER A 27 -23.58 14.26 44.46
CA SER A 27 -22.96 15.45 45.06
C SER A 27 -22.90 15.44 46.59
N GLY A 28 -23.70 14.59 47.25
CA GLY A 28 -23.73 14.49 48.72
C GLY A 28 -22.82 13.41 49.31
N CYS A 29 -22.53 12.34 48.56
CA CYS A 29 -21.74 11.20 49.06
C CYS A 29 -20.58 10.78 48.15
N ASN A 30 -20.34 11.50 47.04
CA ASN A 30 -19.29 11.26 46.03
C ASN A 30 -19.28 9.82 45.49
N HIS A 31 -20.43 9.14 45.51
CA HIS A 31 -20.57 7.82 44.96
C HIS A 31 -20.79 7.89 43.44
N PHE A 32 -20.01 7.12 42.68
CA PHE A 32 -20.15 6.97 41.24
C PHE A 32 -21.12 5.84 40.91
N LEU A 33 -22.22 6.15 40.22
CA LEU A 33 -23.09 5.14 39.64
C LEU A 33 -22.77 4.94 38.16
N HIS A 34 -22.61 3.67 37.79
CA HIS A 34 -22.45 3.24 36.42
C HIS A 34 -23.82 3.09 35.73
N GLU A 35 -23.86 3.33 34.43
CA GLU A 35 -25.07 3.19 33.61
C GLU A 35 -25.81 1.84 33.77
N ILE A 36 -25.09 0.75 34.02
CA ILE A 36 -25.66 -0.59 34.24
C ILE A 36 -26.59 -0.61 35.46
N GLN A 37 -26.31 0.23 36.47
CA GLN A 37 -27.04 0.33 37.73
C GLN A 37 -28.26 1.26 37.65
N PHE A 38 -28.49 1.92 36.51
CA PHE A 38 -29.62 2.84 36.36
C PHE A 38 -30.93 2.06 36.16
N SER A 39 -32.03 2.59 36.68
CA SER A 39 -33.36 2.03 36.41
C SER A 39 -33.76 2.22 34.94
N GLU A 40 -34.64 1.36 34.43
CA GLU A 40 -35.17 1.39 33.05
C GLU A 40 -35.62 2.79 32.60
N LYS A 41 -36.30 3.54 33.48
CA LYS A 41 -36.78 4.90 33.20
C LYS A 41 -35.64 5.87 32.89
N TYR A 42 -34.53 5.78 33.64
CA TYR A 42 -33.37 6.63 33.41
C TYR A 42 -32.58 6.20 32.16
N LYS A 43 -32.54 4.90 31.84
CA LYS A 43 -31.88 4.40 30.62
C LYS A 43 -32.51 4.96 29.34
N ASN A 44 -33.83 5.12 29.31
CA ASN A 44 -34.52 5.67 28.13
C ASN A 44 -34.18 7.14 27.90
N GLY A 45 -34.23 7.98 28.94
CA GLY A 45 -33.78 9.39 28.83
C GLY A 45 -32.30 9.51 28.48
N LEU A 46 -31.46 8.57 28.94
CA LEU A 46 -30.04 8.53 28.62
C LEU A 46 -29.76 8.25 27.14
N LYS A 47 -30.56 7.41 26.48
CA LYS A 47 -30.44 7.14 25.04
C LYS A 47 -30.64 8.40 24.21
N GLU A 48 -31.62 9.22 24.59
CA GLU A 48 -31.92 10.48 23.91
C GLU A 48 -30.82 11.52 24.11
N ILE A 49 -30.27 11.63 25.32
CA ILE A 49 -29.11 12.50 25.56
C ILE A 49 -27.88 12.00 24.77
N LYS A 50 -27.65 10.69 24.72
CA LYS A 50 -26.54 10.10 23.95
C LYS A 50 -26.67 10.33 22.44
N SER A 51 -27.87 10.35 21.88
CA SER A 51 -28.06 10.57 20.44
C SER A 51 -27.78 12.02 20.05
N GLN A 52 -28.00 12.97 20.95
CA GLN A 52 -27.70 14.39 20.73
C GLN A 52 -26.19 14.71 20.77
N ILE A 53 -25.40 13.88 21.47
CA ILE A 53 -23.95 14.08 21.56
C ILE A 53 -23.28 13.55 20.29
N LYS A 54 -22.64 14.44 19.53
CA LYS A 54 -21.91 14.05 18.32
C LYS A 54 -20.59 13.34 18.67
N THR A 55 -20.20 12.36 17.85
CA THR A 55 -18.89 11.74 17.92
C THR A 55 -17.82 12.70 17.40
N PRO A 56 -16.73 12.95 18.16
CA PRO A 56 -15.64 13.80 17.69
C PRO A 56 -14.96 13.21 16.45
N LEU A 57 -14.69 14.04 15.44
CA LEU A 57 -14.06 13.59 14.18
C LEU A 57 -12.65 13.01 14.37
N TRP A 58 -11.91 13.49 15.38
CA TRP A 58 -10.60 12.95 15.73
C TRP A 58 -10.61 11.44 16.04
N MET A 59 -11.75 10.85 16.41
CA MET A 59 -11.83 9.41 16.63
C MET A 59 -11.63 8.56 15.37
N TYR A 60 -11.61 9.18 14.20
CA TYR A 60 -11.43 8.52 12.90
C TYR A 60 -10.03 8.75 12.30
N THR A 61 -9.06 9.29 13.05
CA THR A 61 -7.72 9.57 12.50
C THR A 61 -7.01 8.34 11.93
N GLY A 62 -7.18 7.17 12.56
CA GLY A 62 -6.58 5.92 12.09
C GLY A 62 -7.10 5.50 10.72
N LEU A 63 -8.40 5.68 10.47
CA LEU A 63 -8.99 5.46 9.14
C LEU A 63 -8.50 6.50 8.12
N GLY A 64 -8.33 7.75 8.54
CA GLY A 64 -7.73 8.80 7.72
C GLY A 64 -6.31 8.44 7.26
N ILE A 65 -5.48 7.90 8.17
CA ILE A 65 -4.12 7.44 7.85
C ILE A 65 -4.17 6.28 6.84
N ILE A 66 -5.04 5.29 7.05
CA ILE A 66 -5.19 4.18 6.10
C ILE A 66 -5.59 4.69 4.71
N ALA A 67 -6.56 5.60 4.64
CA ALA A 67 -6.99 6.18 3.37
C ALA A 67 -5.84 6.90 2.65
N LEU A 68 -5.01 7.66 3.39
CA LEU A 68 -3.84 8.32 2.83
C LEU A 68 -2.79 7.31 2.30
N ILE A 69 -2.53 6.23 3.02
CA ILE A 69 -1.61 5.17 2.57
C ILE A 69 -2.12 4.54 1.27
N ILE A 70 -3.41 4.21 1.20
CA ILE A 70 -4.01 3.65 0.00
C ILE A 70 -3.84 4.61 -1.18
N ILE A 71 -4.16 5.89 -0.99
CA ILE A 71 -3.99 6.92 -2.03
C ILE A 71 -2.53 7.03 -2.48
N ALA A 72 -1.57 7.04 -1.54
CA ALA A 72 -0.15 7.09 -1.87
C ALA A 72 0.28 5.89 -2.72
N VAL A 73 -0.12 4.67 -2.35
CA VAL A 73 0.19 3.45 -3.12
C VAL A 73 -0.37 3.53 -4.55
N PHE A 74 -1.61 4.01 -4.71
CA PHE A 74 -2.21 4.18 -6.05
C PHE A 74 -1.50 5.23 -6.90
N ILE A 75 -1.05 6.34 -6.30
CA ILE A 75 -0.30 7.38 -7.02
C ILE A 75 1.07 6.86 -7.43
N SER A 76 1.80 6.22 -6.52
CA SER A 76 3.11 5.63 -6.80
C SER A 76 3.05 4.57 -7.91
N GLY A 77 2.06 3.67 -7.87
CA GLY A 77 1.90 2.67 -8.94
C GLY A 77 1.70 3.31 -10.32
N LYS A 78 0.84 4.33 -10.42
CA LYS A 78 0.63 5.06 -11.69
C LYS A 78 1.87 5.81 -12.19
N GLN A 79 2.69 6.33 -11.28
CA GLN A 79 3.90 7.04 -11.64
C GLN A 79 4.92 6.07 -12.26
N ASN A 80 5.14 4.91 -11.62
CA ASN A 80 6.04 3.87 -12.16
C ASN A 80 5.58 3.40 -13.55
N ASP A 81 4.28 3.17 -13.76
CA ASP A 81 3.76 2.78 -15.07
C ASP A 81 4.10 3.81 -16.16
N SER A 82 4.01 5.11 -15.83
CA SER A 82 4.34 6.18 -16.79
C SER A 82 5.84 6.30 -17.07
N GLU A 83 6.68 6.19 -16.04
CA GLU A 83 8.14 6.22 -16.19
C GLU A 83 8.64 5.02 -17.00
N ASN A 84 8.12 3.82 -16.71
CA ASN A 84 8.42 2.61 -17.47
C ASN A 84 7.97 2.70 -18.92
N ALA A 85 6.80 3.29 -19.19
CA ALA A 85 6.34 3.54 -20.55
C ALA A 85 7.28 4.49 -21.33
N GLU A 86 7.81 5.54 -20.69
CA GLU A 86 8.77 6.46 -21.31
C GLU A 86 10.11 5.79 -21.61
N LEU A 87 10.62 4.98 -20.70
CA LEU A 87 11.85 4.21 -20.88
C LEU A 87 11.71 3.18 -22.02
N LEU A 88 10.54 2.57 -22.15
CA LEU A 88 10.25 1.60 -23.22
C LEU A 88 10.18 2.23 -24.62
N LEU A 89 9.82 3.52 -24.72
CA LEU A 89 9.88 4.27 -26.00
C LEU A 89 11.32 4.51 -26.46
N SER A 90 12.27 4.60 -25.52
CA SER A 90 13.66 4.96 -25.78
C SER A 90 14.65 4.09 -24.99
N PRO A 91 14.68 2.76 -25.24
CA PRO A 91 15.61 1.86 -24.57
C PRO A 91 17.05 2.24 -24.92
N GLN A 92 17.94 2.17 -23.93
CA GLN A 92 19.34 2.49 -24.04
C GLN A 92 20.20 1.32 -23.56
N LYS A 93 21.44 1.28 -24.04
CA LYS A 93 22.43 0.30 -23.55
C LYS A 93 22.61 0.48 -22.05
N GLY A 94 22.48 -0.61 -21.30
CA GLY A 94 22.65 -0.62 -19.86
C GLY A 94 21.34 -0.61 -19.06
N ASP A 95 20.20 -0.31 -19.68
CA ASP A 95 18.89 -0.39 -19.02
C ASP A 95 18.64 -1.80 -18.47
N ILE A 96 18.07 -1.88 -17.27
CA ILE A 96 17.77 -3.12 -16.55
C ILE A 96 16.26 -3.26 -16.47
N TYR A 97 15.76 -4.40 -16.91
CA TYR A 97 14.34 -4.73 -16.93
C TYR A 97 14.09 -5.82 -15.90
N GLU A 98 13.22 -5.55 -14.93
CA GLU A 98 12.76 -6.55 -13.98
C GLU A 98 11.61 -7.35 -14.58
N ILE A 99 11.80 -8.66 -14.70
CA ILE A 99 10.87 -9.55 -15.40
C ILE A 99 10.27 -10.56 -14.43
N LYS A 100 8.94 -10.68 -14.50
CA LYS A 100 8.13 -11.70 -13.86
C LYS A 100 7.99 -12.92 -14.78
N LEU A 101 8.45 -14.06 -14.30
CA LEU A 101 8.29 -15.35 -14.95
C LEU A 101 6.94 -16.01 -14.57
N PRO A 102 6.40 -16.93 -15.39
CA PRO A 102 5.11 -17.59 -15.16
C PRO A 102 4.99 -18.28 -13.79
N ASP A 103 6.09 -18.83 -13.25
CA ASP A 103 6.12 -19.55 -11.97
C ASP A 103 6.23 -18.60 -10.75
N ASN A 104 5.86 -17.32 -10.94
CA ASN A 104 6.00 -16.26 -9.93
C ASN A 104 7.43 -16.10 -9.40
N GLN A 105 8.39 -16.42 -10.27
CA GLN A 105 9.80 -16.12 -10.11
C GLN A 105 10.13 -14.83 -10.83
N TYR A 106 11.26 -14.25 -10.48
CA TYR A 106 11.70 -12.97 -10.98
C TYR A 106 13.15 -13.07 -11.45
N THR A 107 13.47 -12.37 -12.53
CA THR A 107 14.81 -12.24 -13.07
C THR A 107 15.02 -10.83 -13.62
N ILE A 108 16.24 -10.51 -14.04
CA ILE A 108 16.56 -9.22 -14.66
C ILE A 108 17.15 -9.43 -16.04
N TYR A 109 16.75 -8.57 -16.98
CA TYR A 109 17.37 -8.48 -18.30
C TYR A 109 18.12 -7.17 -18.44
N LYS A 110 19.33 -7.21 -19.02
CA LYS A 110 20.14 -6.01 -19.24
C LYS A 110 20.27 -5.73 -20.73
N VAL A 111 20.01 -4.50 -21.16
CA VAL A 111 20.14 -4.12 -22.57
C VAL A 111 21.61 -4.05 -22.97
N ASP A 112 22.01 -4.85 -23.96
CA ASP A 112 23.33 -4.76 -24.60
C ASP A 112 23.39 -3.66 -25.65
N LYS A 113 22.40 -3.66 -26.56
CA LYS A 113 22.35 -2.73 -27.69
C LYS A 113 20.93 -2.65 -28.26
N VAL A 114 20.67 -1.57 -29.00
CA VAL A 114 19.39 -1.32 -29.67
C VAL A 114 19.67 -1.08 -31.14
N GLU A 115 19.07 -1.88 -32.02
CA GLU A 115 19.19 -1.76 -33.47
C GLU A 115 17.79 -1.60 -34.08
N GLY A 116 17.46 -0.36 -34.45
CA GLY A 116 16.15 -0.03 -35.04
C GLY A 116 14.99 -0.34 -34.10
N ASN A 117 14.24 -1.40 -34.43
CA ASN A 117 13.07 -1.85 -33.66
C ASN A 117 13.36 -3.04 -32.73
N THR A 118 14.60 -3.49 -32.67
CA THR A 118 15.02 -4.66 -31.90
C THR A 118 15.95 -4.23 -30.78
N VAL A 119 15.67 -4.71 -29.57
CA VAL A 119 16.49 -4.54 -28.38
C VAL A 119 17.17 -5.88 -28.08
N TYR A 120 18.47 -5.87 -27.85
CA TYR A 120 19.24 -7.06 -27.53
C TYR A 120 19.47 -7.11 -26.02
N PHE A 121 19.11 -8.22 -25.39
CA PHE A 121 19.18 -8.40 -23.94
C PHE A 121 20.17 -9.47 -23.54
N PHE A 122 20.88 -9.23 -22.44
CA PHE A 122 21.51 -10.27 -21.65
C PHE A 122 20.57 -10.71 -20.53
N GLU A 123 20.31 -12.00 -20.47
CA GLU A 123 19.50 -12.63 -19.42
C GLU A 123 20.36 -12.82 -18.16
N ASN A 124 19.79 -12.66 -16.97
CA ASN A 124 20.48 -13.10 -15.76
C ASN A 124 20.48 -14.62 -15.69
N GLU A 125 21.60 -15.22 -15.31
CA GLU A 125 21.68 -16.68 -15.14
C GLU A 125 20.94 -17.18 -13.89
N TYR A 126 20.48 -16.25 -13.05
CA TYR A 126 19.80 -16.51 -11.80
C TYR A 126 18.39 -15.92 -11.78
N MET A 127 17.57 -16.52 -10.93
CA MET A 127 16.20 -16.11 -10.66
C MET A 127 15.94 -16.18 -9.15
N THR A 128 14.97 -15.40 -8.69
CA THR A 128 14.54 -15.33 -7.30
C THR A 128 13.04 -15.54 -7.19
N ASP A 129 12.56 -16.08 -6.08
CA ASP A 129 11.14 -16.18 -5.76
C ASP A 129 10.58 -14.92 -5.07
N ARG A 130 11.44 -13.93 -4.81
CA ARG A 130 11.11 -12.69 -4.09
C ARG A 130 11.35 -11.46 -4.96
N LEU A 131 10.34 -10.61 -5.09
CA LEU A 131 10.45 -9.33 -5.77
C LEU A 131 11.61 -8.46 -5.22
N ASN A 132 11.69 -8.31 -3.90
CA ASN A 132 12.77 -7.52 -3.28
C ASN A 132 14.16 -8.16 -3.40
N GLY A 133 14.25 -9.42 -3.84
CA GLY A 133 15.53 -10.10 -4.08
C GLY A 133 16.08 -9.88 -5.48
N VAL A 134 15.34 -9.18 -6.35
CA VAL A 134 15.72 -8.92 -7.75
C VAL A 134 16.94 -8.00 -7.82
N GLU A 135 17.05 -7.04 -6.90
CA GLU A 135 18.20 -6.13 -6.78
C GLU A 135 19.53 -6.90 -6.58
N GLU A 136 19.52 -8.01 -5.85
CA GLU A 136 20.70 -8.86 -5.65
C GLU A 136 21.17 -9.54 -6.94
N LEU A 137 20.26 -9.73 -7.91
CA LEU A 137 20.59 -10.33 -9.21
C LEU A 137 21.45 -9.39 -10.06
N SER A 138 21.41 -8.08 -9.82
CA SER A 138 22.25 -7.09 -10.55
C SER A 138 23.75 -7.37 -10.44
N GLN A 139 24.17 -8.02 -9.35
CA GLN A 139 25.55 -8.40 -9.05
C GLN A 139 25.90 -9.81 -9.56
N LYS A 140 24.92 -10.56 -10.06
CA LYS A 140 25.08 -11.92 -10.57
C LYS A 140 25.47 -11.90 -12.06
N PRO A 141 26.11 -12.98 -12.56
CA PRO A 141 26.48 -13.04 -13.96
C PRO A 141 25.25 -13.07 -14.86
N PHE A 142 25.43 -12.45 -16.02
CA PHE A 142 24.48 -12.49 -17.12
C PHE A 142 24.98 -13.45 -18.21
N THR A 143 24.09 -13.87 -19.09
CA THR A 143 24.41 -14.70 -20.25
C THR A 143 25.47 -14.03 -21.12
N THR A 144 26.30 -14.85 -21.78
CA THR A 144 27.37 -14.34 -22.66
C THR A 144 26.84 -13.87 -24.01
N GLU A 145 25.73 -14.45 -24.47
CA GLU A 145 25.09 -14.11 -25.74
C GLU A 145 23.83 -13.29 -25.47
N SER A 146 23.68 -12.21 -26.25
CA SER A 146 22.48 -11.39 -26.24
C SER A 146 21.45 -11.94 -27.21
N TYR A 147 20.18 -11.95 -26.82
CA TYR A 147 19.07 -12.36 -27.70
C TYR A 147 18.21 -11.16 -28.11
N PRO A 148 17.66 -11.16 -29.34
CA PRO A 148 16.84 -10.07 -29.84
C PRO A 148 15.40 -10.16 -29.34
N VAL A 149 14.84 -9.02 -28.92
CA VAL A 149 13.42 -8.85 -28.59
C VAL A 149 12.87 -7.62 -29.32
N MET A 150 11.69 -7.72 -29.93
CA MET A 150 11.10 -6.57 -30.63
C MET A 150 10.49 -5.59 -29.61
N LYS A 151 10.57 -4.29 -29.88
CA LYS A 151 9.92 -3.25 -29.04
C LYS A 151 8.41 -3.45 -28.91
N THR A 152 7.77 -4.02 -29.94
CA THR A 152 6.36 -4.40 -29.89
C THR A 152 6.08 -5.46 -28.84
N ASP A 153 6.97 -6.43 -28.71
CA ASP A 153 6.83 -7.53 -27.76
C ASP A 153 7.07 -7.02 -26.34
N LEU A 154 8.07 -6.13 -26.14
CA LEU A 154 8.28 -5.45 -24.86
C LEU A 154 7.04 -4.68 -24.40
N LYS A 155 6.32 -4.05 -25.33
CA LYS A 155 5.06 -3.35 -25.01
C LYS A 155 3.98 -4.34 -24.56
N VAL A 156 3.87 -5.49 -25.22
CA VAL A 156 2.93 -6.56 -24.81
C VAL A 156 3.30 -7.12 -23.45
N MET A 157 4.60 -7.34 -23.18
CA MET A 157 5.09 -7.81 -21.88
C MET A 157 4.77 -6.81 -20.76
N LEU A 158 4.89 -5.51 -21.01
CA LEU A 158 4.50 -4.47 -20.04
C LEU A 158 2.98 -4.48 -19.81
N GLU A 159 2.17 -4.56 -20.88
CA GLU A 159 0.70 -4.62 -20.78
C GLU A 159 0.21 -5.89 -20.07
N ASN A 160 0.94 -7.01 -20.20
CA ASN A 160 0.66 -8.26 -19.50
C ASN A 160 1.12 -8.26 -18.02
N GLY A 161 1.87 -7.25 -17.59
CA GLY A 161 2.48 -7.19 -16.26
C GLY A 161 3.65 -8.16 -16.06
N GLU A 162 4.32 -8.54 -17.15
CA GLU A 162 5.55 -9.33 -17.13
C GLU A 162 6.76 -8.44 -16.84
N ILE A 163 6.79 -7.21 -17.36
CA ILE A 163 7.79 -6.20 -16.96
C ILE A 163 7.25 -5.48 -15.72
N ILE A 164 7.98 -5.55 -14.63
CA ILE A 164 7.59 -4.94 -13.35
C ILE A 164 8.15 -3.54 -13.25
N ASP A 165 9.45 -3.39 -13.55
CA ASP A 165 10.15 -2.12 -13.48
C ASP A 165 11.27 -2.05 -14.51
N ILE A 166 11.63 -0.82 -14.88
CA ILE A 166 12.76 -0.54 -15.77
C ILE A 166 13.66 0.48 -15.08
N GLU A 167 14.89 0.06 -14.76
CA GLU A 167 15.89 0.93 -14.15
C GLU A 167 16.93 1.34 -15.20
N ARG A 168 17.21 2.65 -15.27
CA ARG A 168 18.35 3.17 -16.02
C ARG A 168 19.45 3.58 -15.04
N PRO A 169 20.50 2.76 -14.85
CA PRO A 169 21.62 3.15 -14.01
C PRO A 169 22.34 4.36 -14.63
N GLU A 170 22.55 5.40 -13.82
CA GLU A 170 23.30 6.63 -14.20
C GLU A 170 24.79 6.37 -14.48
#